data_AF-A0A3C2E8F7-F1
#
_entry.id   AF-A0A3C2E8F7-F1
#
_cell.length_a   1.000
_cell.length_b   1.000
_cell.length_c   1.000
_cell.angle_alpha   90.00
_cell.angle_beta   90.00
_cell.angle_gamma   90.00
#
_symmetry.space_group_name_H-M   'P 1'
#
loop_
_entity.id
_entity.type
_entity.pdbx_description
1 polymer ?
#
loop_
_entity_poly.entity_id
_entity_poly.type
_entity_poly.pdbx_seq_one_letter_code
_entity_poly.pdbx_strand_id
1 'polypeptide(L)'
;MFQIIGIVVVFVMVFGGFMLAGGHFDIIIRAAPFEMMMIGGAAVGAFLLGNSGKTVMKTVGDFGKIISGPKWKTQDYRDLLSLLFLLTKTMKTKGVIALETHIENPGDSSIFQRFPRIMKDHFATDFICDTLRMMTMNLEDPHQVEDAMEKQLEKHHHEAAAPAHALQSMADALPA
;
A
#
# COMPACT_ATOMS: atom_id res chain seq x y z
N MET A 1 9.21 -8.61 10.69
CA MET A 1 9.90 -9.49 11.68
C MET A 1 9.55 -9.11 13.12
N PHE A 2 9.62 -7.83 13.52
CA PHE A 2 9.16 -7.42 14.86
C PHE A 2 7.67 -7.71 15.13
N GLN A 3 6.80 -7.69 14.12
CA GLN A 3 5.36 -7.94 14.34
C GLN A 3 5.08 -9.35 14.88
N ILE A 4 5.73 -10.38 14.35
CA ILE A 4 5.52 -11.77 14.81
C ILE A 4 6.00 -11.93 16.25
N ILE A 5 7.16 -11.34 16.59
CA ILE A 5 7.68 -11.33 17.96
C ILE A 5 6.68 -10.64 18.88
N GLY A 6 6.14 -9.49 18.48
CA GLY A 6 5.12 -8.78 19.25
C GLY A 6 3.87 -9.63 19.50
N ILE A 7 3.35 -10.30 18.47
CA ILE A 7 2.22 -11.23 18.61
C ILE A 7 2.55 -12.33 19.62
N VAL A 8 3.70 -13.00 19.49
CA VAL A 8 4.12 -14.05 20.43
C VAL A 8 4.19 -13.54 21.87
N VAL A 9 4.77 -12.34 22.07
CA VAL A 9 4.86 -11.73 23.41
C VAL A 9 3.47 -11.48 24.00
N VAL A 10 2.51 -10.97 23.21
CA VAL A 10 1.12 -10.77 23.66
C VAL A 10 0.51 -12.10 24.11
N PHE A 11 0.59 -13.14 23.28
CA PHE A 11 0.05 -14.46 23.61
C PHE A 11 0.69 -15.04 24.89
N VAL A 12 2.02 -14.97 25.02
CA VAL A 12 2.75 -15.48 26.19
C VAL A 12 2.35 -14.72 27.45
N MET A 13 2.23 -13.39 27.41
CA MET A 13 1.86 -12.61 28.59
C MET A 13 0.40 -12.84 29.00
N VAL A 14 -0.53 -12.87 28.05
CA VAL A 14 -1.96 -13.09 28.33
C VAL A 14 -2.21 -14.51 28.84
N PHE A 15 -1.83 -15.53 28.07
CA PHE A 15 -2.11 -16.91 28.41
C PHE A 15 -1.17 -17.47 29.48
N GLY A 16 0.10 -17.05 29.47
CA GLY A 16 1.04 -17.41 30.53
C GLY A 16 0.64 -16.81 31.88
N GLY A 17 0.20 -15.55 31.91
CA GLY A 17 -0.36 -14.93 33.12
C GLY A 17 -1.60 -15.66 33.64
N PHE A 18 -2.54 -16.00 32.74
CA PHE A 18 -3.74 -16.77 33.09
C PHE A 18 -3.40 -18.15 33.68
N MET A 19 -2.44 -18.87 33.09
CA MET A 19 -1.99 -20.18 33.58
C MET A 19 -1.33 -20.07 34.96
N LEU A 20 -0.44 -19.08 35.16
CA LEU A 20 0.23 -18.85 36.44
C LEU A 20 -0.74 -18.43 37.55
N ALA A 21 -1.84 -17.76 37.20
CA ALA A 21 -2.93 -17.44 38.13
C ALA A 21 -3.83 -18.64 38.48
N GLY A 22 -3.55 -19.84 37.94
CA GLY A 22 -4.33 -21.05 38.19
C GLY A 22 -5.57 -21.20 37.28
N GLY A 23 -5.62 -20.46 36.17
CA GLY A 23 -6.74 -20.50 35.23
C GLY A 23 -6.86 -21.84 34.47
N HIS A 24 -8.09 -22.30 34.29
CA HIS A 24 -8.40 -23.51 33.51
C HIS A 24 -8.74 -23.16 32.05
N PHE A 25 -7.90 -23.61 31.12
CA PHE A 25 -8.07 -23.36 29.67
C PHE A 25 -9.37 -23.93 29.08
N ASP A 26 -9.96 -24.97 29.69
CA ASP A 26 -11.22 -25.58 29.23
C ASP A 26 -12.38 -24.57 29.18
N ILE A 27 -12.37 -23.61 30.12
CA ILE A 27 -13.37 -22.54 30.20
C ILE A 27 -13.23 -21.59 29.01
N ILE A 28 -11.99 -21.18 28.69
CA ILE A 28 -11.69 -20.30 27.56
C ILE A 28 -12.09 -20.99 26.25
N ILE A 29 -11.71 -22.25 26.07
CA ILE A 29 -11.98 -22.99 24.82
C ILE A 29 -13.49 -23.17 24.59
N ARG A 30 -14.29 -23.37 25.64
CA ARG A 30 -15.76 -23.43 25.54
C ARG A 30 -16.41 -22.08 25.25
N ALA A 31 -15.91 -21.00 25.85
CA ALA A 31 -16.47 -19.65 25.69
C ALA A 31 -16.02 -18.96 24.38
N ALA A 32 -14.80 -19.23 23.93
CA ALA A 32 -14.17 -18.63 22.76
C ALA A 32 -15.05 -18.59 21.49
N PRO A 33 -15.74 -19.66 21.06
CA PRO A 33 -16.55 -19.60 19.83
C PRO A 33 -17.72 -18.60 19.94
N PHE A 34 -18.35 -18.50 21.11
CA PHE A 34 -19.47 -17.59 21.32
C PHE A 34 -19.00 -16.14 21.46
N GLU A 35 -17.93 -15.91 22.23
CA GLU A 35 -17.35 -14.57 22.37
C GLU A 35 -16.77 -14.07 21.05
N MET A 36 -16.10 -14.92 20.28
CA MET A 36 -15.60 -14.55 18.95
C MET A 36 -16.74 -14.22 17.99
N MET A 37 -17.88 -14.94 18.06
CA MET A 37 -19.05 -14.61 17.26
C MET A 37 -19.68 -13.27 17.68
N MET A 38 -19.82 -13.01 18.98
CA MET A 38 -20.43 -11.76 19.47
C MET A 38 -19.51 -10.55 19.23
N ILE A 39 -18.29 -10.60 19.76
CA ILE A 39 -17.32 -9.51 19.71
C ILE A 39 -16.74 -9.37 18.31
N GLY A 40 -16.30 -10.47 17.71
CA GLY A 40 -15.77 -10.48 16.35
C GLY A 40 -16.84 -10.18 15.31
N GLY A 41 -18.06 -10.71 15.48
CA GLY A 41 -19.19 -10.37 14.61
C GLY A 41 -19.59 -8.89 14.70
N ALA A 42 -19.60 -8.30 15.90
CA ALA A 42 -19.81 -6.87 16.09
C ALA A 42 -18.69 -6.04 15.45
N ALA A 43 -17.43 -6.43 15.63
CA ALA A 43 -16.28 -5.74 15.02
C ALA A 43 -16.34 -5.76 13.49
N VAL A 44 -16.59 -6.93 12.89
CA VAL A 44 -16.75 -7.07 11.43
C VAL A 44 -17.97 -6.30 10.95
N GLY A 45 -19.10 -6.37 11.67
CA GLY A 45 -20.31 -5.62 11.34
C GLY A 45 -20.10 -4.11 11.36
N ALA A 46 -19.46 -3.60 12.41
CA ALA A 46 -19.12 -2.18 12.55
C ALA A 46 -18.12 -1.74 11.47
N PHE A 47 -17.12 -2.56 11.16
CA PHE A 47 -16.17 -2.31 10.08
C PHE A 47 -16.87 -2.21 8.72
N LEU A 48 -17.83 -3.09 8.43
CA LEU A 48 -18.60 -3.06 7.19
C LEU A 48 -19.56 -1.87 7.13
N LEU A 49 -20.18 -1.48 8.25
CA LEU A 49 -21.07 -0.31 8.30
C LEU A 49 -20.32 1.02 8.21
N GLY A 50 -19.12 1.10 8.77
CA GLY A 50 -18.33 2.34 8.86
C GLY A 50 -17.45 2.64 7.64
N ASN A 51 -17.36 1.73 6.66
CA ASN A 51 -16.41 1.86 5.55
C ASN A 51 -17.05 1.66 4.18
N SER A 52 -16.46 2.29 3.16
CA SER A 52 -16.85 2.06 1.77
C SER A 52 -16.47 0.64 1.31
N GLY A 53 -17.25 0.06 0.38
CA GLY A 53 -16.94 -1.27 -0.17
C GLY A 53 -15.55 -1.37 -0.82
N LYS A 54 -15.03 -0.27 -1.40
CA LYS A 54 -13.67 -0.20 -1.92
C LYS A 54 -12.62 -0.34 -0.81
N THR A 55 -12.82 0.35 0.32
CA THR A 55 -11.94 0.27 1.49
C THR A 55 -11.93 -1.15 2.05
N VAL A 56 -13.10 -1.77 2.24
CA VAL A 56 -13.23 -3.14 2.74
C VAL A 56 -12.44 -4.14 1.88
N MET A 57 -12.64 -4.10 0.55
CA MET A 57 -11.94 -5.01 -0.36
C MET A 57 -10.42 -4.78 -0.34
N LYS A 58 -10.00 -3.51 -0.29
CA LYS A 58 -8.58 -3.13 -0.22
C LYS A 58 -7.94 -3.60 1.09
N THR A 59 -8.63 -3.45 2.22
CA THR A 59 -8.18 -3.96 3.52
C THR A 59 -7.93 -5.46 3.48
N VAL A 60 -8.85 -6.25 2.93
CA VAL A 60 -8.67 -7.70 2.79
C VAL A 60 -7.45 -8.04 1.92
N GLY A 61 -7.28 -7.34 0.78
CA GLY A 61 -6.09 -7.52 -0.07
C GLY A 61 -4.78 -7.11 0.59
N ASP A 62 -4.82 -6.11 1.48
CA ASP A 62 -3.65 -5.56 2.16
C ASP A 62 -3.15 -6.45 3.30
N PHE A 63 -3.96 -7.36 3.84
CA PHE A 63 -3.49 -8.38 4.80
C PHE A 63 -2.34 -9.23 4.23
N GLY A 64 -2.38 -9.55 2.93
CA GLY A 64 -1.28 -10.24 2.25
C GLY A 64 0.02 -9.42 2.21
N LYS A 65 -0.08 -8.08 2.20
CA LYS A 65 1.07 -7.17 2.19
C LYS A 65 1.78 -7.11 3.54
N ILE A 66 1.04 -7.25 4.65
CA ILE A 66 1.60 -7.26 6.01
C ILE A 66 2.64 -8.39 6.17
N ILE A 67 2.36 -9.55 5.58
CA ILE A 67 3.22 -10.75 5.67
C ILE A 67 4.38 -10.68 4.68
N SER A 68 4.16 -10.14 3.47
CA SER A 68 5.16 -10.11 2.39
C SER A 68 6.25 -9.04 2.56
N GLY A 69 6.07 -8.09 3.48
CA GLY A 69 7.11 -7.13 3.88
C GLY A 69 7.28 -5.97 2.90
N PRO A 70 8.40 -5.22 2.98
CA PRO A 70 8.58 -4.01 2.18
C PRO A 70 8.61 -4.33 0.68
N LYS A 71 7.74 -3.66 -0.07
CA LYS A 71 7.61 -3.82 -1.53
C LYS A 71 8.91 -3.46 -2.27
N TRP A 72 9.57 -2.38 -1.85
CA TRP A 72 10.73 -1.80 -2.51
C TRP A 72 12.03 -2.08 -1.75
N LYS A 73 13.09 -2.38 -2.50
CA LYS A 73 14.47 -2.60 -2.04
C LYS A 73 15.37 -1.49 -2.54
N THR A 74 16.54 -1.33 -1.93
CA THR A 74 17.54 -0.31 -2.31
C THR A 74 17.89 -0.33 -3.81
N GLN A 75 17.94 -1.52 -4.42
CA GLN A 75 18.19 -1.65 -5.86
C GLN A 75 17.08 -1.02 -6.71
N ASP A 76 15.82 -1.16 -6.29
CA ASP A 76 14.68 -0.67 -7.06
C ASP A 76 14.70 0.87 -7.17
N TYR A 77 15.25 1.57 -6.16
CA TYR A 77 15.45 3.03 -6.22
C TYR A 77 16.55 3.43 -7.22
N ARG A 78 17.62 2.64 -7.33
CA ARG A 78 18.66 2.87 -8.37
C ARG A 78 18.12 2.60 -9.76
N ASP A 79 17.29 1.57 -9.89
CA ASP A 79 16.61 1.22 -11.13
C ASP A 79 15.63 2.34 -11.56
N LEU A 80 14.91 2.93 -10.60
CA LEU A 80 14.03 4.07 -10.84
C LEU A 80 14.80 5.29 -11.34
N LEU A 81 15.90 5.66 -10.68
CA LEU A 81 16.76 6.76 -11.15
C LEU A 81 17.33 6.48 -12.55
N SER A 82 17.68 5.22 -12.83
CA SER A 82 18.18 4.80 -14.14
C SER A 82 17.09 4.92 -15.22
N LEU A 83 15.85 4.54 -14.91
CA LEU A 83 14.69 4.69 -15.78
C LEU A 83 14.45 6.18 -16.10
N LEU A 84 14.37 7.03 -15.08
CA LEU A 84 14.18 8.48 -15.24
C LEU A 84 15.31 9.11 -16.07
N PHE A 85 16.55 8.70 -15.83
CA PHE A 85 17.69 9.13 -16.62
C PHE A 85 17.58 8.70 -18.09
N LEU A 86 17.16 7.46 -18.39
CA LEU A 86 16.97 7.01 -19.77
C LEU A 86 15.85 7.78 -20.48
N LEU A 87 14.73 8.07 -19.79
CA LEU A 87 13.61 8.84 -20.35
C LEU A 87 14.04 10.28 -20.67
N THR A 88 14.65 10.98 -19.71
CA THR A 88 15.15 12.35 -19.90
C THR A 88 16.27 12.43 -20.93
N LYS A 89 17.20 11.46 -20.95
CA LYS A 89 18.23 11.36 -22.00
C LYS A 89 17.62 11.13 -23.37
N THR A 90 16.60 10.28 -23.48
CA THR A 90 15.90 10.01 -24.74
C THR A 90 15.22 11.28 -25.25
N MET A 91 14.52 12.01 -24.38
CA MET A 91 13.92 13.31 -24.70
C MET A 91 14.98 14.30 -25.24
N LYS A 92 16.14 14.41 -24.58
CA LYS A 92 17.20 15.35 -24.98
C LYS A 92 17.91 14.96 -26.29
N THR A 93 18.07 13.66 -26.56
CA THR A 93 18.89 13.18 -27.70
C THR A 93 18.08 12.86 -28.95
N LYS A 94 16.85 12.37 -28.80
CA LYS A 94 15.97 11.96 -29.91
C LYS A 94 14.76 12.86 -30.07
N GLY A 95 14.56 13.81 -29.16
CA GLY A 95 13.42 14.72 -29.15
C GLY A 95 12.18 14.14 -28.44
N VAL A 96 11.18 14.99 -28.30
CA VAL A 96 9.93 14.72 -27.57
C VAL A 96 9.09 13.62 -28.24
N ILE A 97 9.03 13.60 -29.57
CA ILE A 97 8.26 12.61 -30.36
C ILE A 97 8.72 11.17 -30.07
N ALA A 98 10.03 10.96 -29.92
CA ALA A 98 10.56 9.64 -29.60
C ALA A 98 10.14 9.19 -28.19
N LEU A 99 9.99 10.14 -27.26
CA LEU A 99 9.53 9.85 -25.90
C LEU A 99 8.04 9.50 -25.86
N GLU A 100 7.19 10.14 -26.68
CA GLU A 100 5.74 9.89 -26.74
C GLU A 100 5.43 8.39 -26.92
N THR A 101 6.17 7.72 -27.80
CA THR A 101 6.01 6.26 -28.02
C THR A 101 6.25 5.42 -26.76
N HIS A 102 7.06 5.91 -25.83
CA HIS A 102 7.39 5.22 -24.58
C HIS A 102 6.43 5.55 -23.43
N ILE A 103 5.82 6.74 -23.41
CA ILE A 103 4.91 7.20 -22.35
C ILE A 103 3.44 6.89 -22.64
N GLU A 104 3.03 6.80 -23.91
CA GLU A 104 1.66 6.43 -24.27
C GLU A 104 1.42 4.93 -24.13
N ASN A 105 2.43 4.10 -24.42
CA ASN A 105 2.38 2.65 -24.29
C ASN A 105 3.57 2.12 -23.46
N PRO A 106 3.59 2.35 -22.13
CA PRO A 106 4.70 1.92 -21.28
C PRO A 106 4.87 0.39 -21.26
N GLY A 107 3.82 -0.40 -21.52
CA GLY A 107 3.90 -1.87 -21.60
C GLY A 107 4.75 -2.39 -22.76
N ASP A 108 4.69 -1.72 -23.91
CA ASP A 108 5.46 -2.07 -25.11
C ASP A 108 6.79 -1.30 -25.21
N SER A 109 7.06 -0.43 -24.24
CA SER A 109 8.25 0.39 -24.23
C SER A 109 9.50 -0.43 -23.92
N SER A 110 10.45 -0.43 -24.85
CA SER A 110 11.77 -1.03 -24.67
C SER A 110 12.58 -0.43 -23.49
N ILE A 111 12.20 0.75 -23.00
CA ILE A 111 12.82 1.39 -21.83
C ILE A 111 12.22 0.80 -20.55
N PHE A 112 10.89 0.80 -20.43
CA PHE A 112 10.19 0.27 -19.24
C PHE A 112 10.35 -1.23 -19.07
N GLN A 113 10.44 -2.00 -20.17
CA GLN A 113 10.70 -3.45 -20.13
C GLN A 113 12.03 -3.82 -19.46
N ARG A 114 13.01 -2.91 -19.42
CA ARG A 114 14.27 -3.10 -18.69
C ARG A 114 14.08 -3.07 -17.16
N PHE A 115 12.98 -2.50 -16.69
CA PHE A 115 12.66 -2.28 -15.28
C PHE A 115 11.29 -2.88 -14.91
N PRO A 116 11.12 -4.21 -15.01
CA PRO A 116 9.81 -4.86 -14.89
C PRO A 116 9.18 -4.72 -13.50
N ARG A 117 9.98 -4.49 -12.43
CA ARG A 117 9.43 -4.25 -11.09
C ARG A 117 8.72 -2.90 -10.98
N ILE A 118 9.24 -1.88 -11.66
CA ILE A 118 8.63 -0.54 -11.71
C ILE A 118 7.42 -0.57 -12.63
N MET A 119 7.54 -1.20 -13.80
CA MET A 119 6.44 -1.36 -14.77
C MET A 119 5.23 -2.10 -14.20
N LYS A 120 5.43 -3.03 -13.26
CA LYS A 120 4.34 -3.73 -12.54
C LYS A 120 3.61 -2.84 -11.54
N ASP A 121 4.19 -1.71 -11.14
CA ASP A 121 3.53 -0.71 -10.34
C ASP A 121 2.85 0.30 -11.26
N HIS A 122 1.53 0.11 -11.44
CA HIS A 122 0.71 0.99 -12.27
C HIS A 122 0.77 2.44 -11.79
N PHE A 123 0.68 2.69 -10.47
CA PHE A 123 0.75 4.06 -9.95
C PHE A 123 2.09 4.74 -10.30
N ALA A 124 3.22 4.07 -10.05
CA ALA A 124 4.53 4.63 -10.36
C ALA A 124 4.71 4.85 -11.87
N THR A 125 4.25 3.91 -12.69
CA THR A 125 4.35 3.99 -14.16
C THR A 125 3.49 5.12 -14.71
N ASP A 126 2.22 5.18 -14.30
CA ASP A 126 1.27 6.21 -14.71
C ASP A 126 1.74 7.59 -14.23
N PHE A 127 2.21 7.71 -12.99
CA PHE A 127 2.75 8.95 -12.44
C PHE A 127 3.91 9.49 -13.29
N ILE A 128 4.86 8.63 -13.68
CA ILE A 128 5.99 9.03 -14.53
C ILE A 128 5.51 9.43 -15.93
N CYS A 129 4.63 8.62 -16.54
CA CYS A 129 4.15 8.86 -17.90
C CYS A 129 3.29 10.13 -17.98
N ASP A 130 2.37 10.32 -17.04
CA ASP A 130 1.49 11.49 -16.94
C ASP A 130 2.30 12.77 -16.70
N THR A 131 3.31 12.72 -15.81
CA THR A 131 4.22 13.86 -15.59
C THR A 131 4.95 14.22 -16.88
N LEU A 132 5.53 13.24 -17.57
CA LEU A 132 6.22 13.49 -18.84
C LEU A 132 5.26 13.97 -19.93
N ARG A 133 4.03 13.47 -19.99
CA ARG A 133 2.99 13.93 -20.92
C ARG A 133 2.59 15.38 -20.66
N MET A 134 2.48 15.81 -19.40
CA MET A 134 2.27 17.22 -19.08
C MET A 134 3.41 18.09 -19.60
N MET A 135 4.66 17.63 -19.44
CA MET A 135 5.84 18.35 -19.97
C MET A 135 5.85 18.42 -21.50
N THR A 136 5.36 17.40 -22.22
CA THR A 136 5.30 17.44 -23.70
C THR A 136 4.22 18.39 -24.22
N MET A 137 3.17 18.64 -23.45
CA MET A 137 2.06 19.54 -23.80
C MET A 137 2.36 21.04 -23.51
N ASN A 138 3.64 21.42 -23.37
CA ASN A 138 4.08 22.79 -23.04
C ASN A 138 3.51 23.35 -21.72
N LEU A 139 3.32 22.51 -20.69
CA LEU A 139 3.34 23.04 -19.32
C LEU A 139 4.79 23.42 -18.99
N GLU A 140 5.14 24.68 -19.28
CA GLU A 140 6.49 25.21 -19.07
C GLU A 140 6.74 25.68 -17.63
N ASP A 141 5.68 25.83 -16.83
CA ASP A 141 5.79 26.25 -15.43
C ASP A 141 6.12 25.06 -14.52
N PRO A 142 7.37 24.94 -14.03
CA PRO A 142 7.78 23.82 -13.19
C PRO A 142 6.98 23.75 -11.89
N HIS A 143 6.52 24.89 -11.37
CA HIS A 143 5.74 24.94 -10.13
C HIS A 143 4.36 24.31 -10.30
N GLN A 144 3.72 24.48 -11.46
CA GLN A 144 2.42 23.84 -11.72
C GLN A 144 2.54 22.33 -11.85
N VAL A 145 3.63 21.84 -12.46
CA VAL A 145 3.91 20.41 -12.56
C VAL A 145 4.19 19.83 -11.16
N GLU A 146 4.99 20.52 -10.36
CA GLU A 146 5.27 20.15 -8.97
C GLU A 146 3.99 20.08 -8.12
N ASP A 147 3.14 21.12 -8.17
CA ASP A 147 1.86 21.15 -7.46
C ASP A 147 0.93 20.00 -7.88
N ALA A 148 0.88 19.68 -9.18
CA ALA A 148 0.09 18.57 -9.69
C ALA A 148 0.63 17.22 -9.20
N MET A 149 1.95 17.05 -9.24
CA MET A 149 2.64 15.86 -8.74
C MET A 149 2.39 15.66 -7.24
N GLU A 150 2.49 16.72 -6.44
CA GLU A 150 2.28 16.67 -4.99
C GLU A 150 0.83 16.32 -4.64
N LYS A 151 -0.16 16.96 -5.29
CA LYS A 151 -1.58 16.62 -5.10
C LYS A 151 -1.90 15.18 -5.45
N GLN A 152 -1.31 14.64 -6.53
CA GLN A 152 -1.51 13.25 -6.91
C GLN A 152 -0.89 12.28 -5.90
N LEU A 153 0.30 12.60 -5.39
CA LEU A 153 0.97 11.83 -4.33
C LEU A 153 0.17 11.86 -3.02
N GLU A 154 -0.31 13.03 -2.61
CA GLU A 154 -1.11 13.21 -1.39
C GLU A 154 -2.40 12.38 -1.47
N LYS A 155 -3.13 12.49 -2.58
CA LYS A 155 -4.34 11.69 -2.81
C LYS A 155 -4.06 10.20 -2.75
N HIS A 156 -3.02 9.73 -3.45
CA HIS A 156 -2.64 8.32 -3.43
C HIS A 156 -2.26 7.85 -2.03
N HIS A 157 -1.51 8.66 -1.27
CA HIS A 157 -1.13 8.33 0.10
C HIS A 157 -2.34 8.24 1.02
N HIS A 158 -3.26 9.21 0.94
CA HIS A 158 -4.49 9.21 1.70
C HIS A 158 -5.36 7.97 1.39
N GLU A 159 -5.53 7.64 0.12
CA GLU A 159 -6.28 6.44 -0.30
C GLU A 159 -5.56 5.13 0.09
N ALA A 160 -4.23 5.12 0.13
CA ALA A 160 -3.43 3.98 0.59
C ALA A 160 -3.48 3.80 2.11
N ALA A 161 -3.68 4.87 2.87
CA ALA A 161 -3.78 4.85 4.34
C ALA A 161 -5.17 4.45 4.84
N ALA A 162 -6.23 4.64 4.05
CA ALA A 162 -7.61 4.34 4.44
C ALA A 162 -7.83 2.93 5.03
N PRO A 163 -7.27 1.84 4.47
CA PRO A 163 -7.37 0.50 5.05
C PRO A 163 -6.80 0.39 6.47
N ALA A 164 -5.65 1.02 6.71
CA ALA A 164 -5.01 1.02 8.02
C ALA A 164 -5.83 1.81 9.04
N HIS A 165 -6.35 2.97 8.64
CA HIS A 165 -7.27 3.76 9.47
C HIS A 165 -8.53 2.97 9.83
N ALA A 166 -9.13 2.28 8.86
CA ALA A 166 -10.32 1.48 9.07
C ALA A 166 -10.10 0.32 10.06
N LEU A 167 -8.95 -0.37 9.96
CA LEU A 167 -8.56 -1.41 10.92
C LEU A 167 -8.27 -0.84 12.31
N GLN A 168 -7.59 0.31 12.38
CA GLN A 168 -7.31 0.98 13.66
C GLN A 168 -8.61 1.39 14.36
N SER A 169 -9.55 2.00 13.65
CA SER A 169 -10.85 2.37 14.23
C SER A 169 -11.66 1.17 14.70
N MET A 170 -11.59 0.03 13.99
CA MET A 170 -12.19 -1.22 14.47
C MET A 170 -11.50 -1.75 15.72
N ALA A 171 -10.17 -1.68 15.79
CA ALA A 171 -9.40 -2.10 16.96
C ALA A 171 -9.67 -1.21 18.19
N ASP A 172 -9.80 0.10 17.99
CA ASP A 172 -10.13 1.06 19.05
C ASP A 172 -11.57 0.90 19.57
N ALA A 173 -12.48 0.35 18.75
CA ALA A 173 -13.85 0.05 19.14
C ALA A 173 -13.99 -1.26 19.96
N LEU A 174 -12.92 -2.07 20.03
CA LEU A 174 -12.84 -3.24 20.90
C LEU A 174 -12.16 -2.82 22.23
N PRO A 175 -12.72 -3.09 23.44
CA PRO A 175 -13.94 -3.78 23.81
C PRO A 175 -14.95 -2.79 24.45
N ALA A 176 -15.73 -2.11 23.62
CA ALA A 176 -16.93 -1.40 24.09
C ALA A 176 -18.00 -2.38 24.61
#